data_AF-A0A7S4CUY4-F1
#
_entry.id   AF-A0A7S4CUY4-F1
#
_cell.length_a   1.000
_cell.length_b   1.000
_cell.length_c   1.000
_cell.angle_alpha   90.00
_cell.angle_beta   90.00
_cell.angle_gamma   90.00
#
_symmetry.space_group_name_H-M   'P 1'
#
loop_
_entity.id
_entity.type
_entity.pdbx_description
1 polymer ?
#
loop_
_entity_poly.entity_id
_entity_poly.type
_entity_poly.pdbx_seq_one_letter_code
_entity_poly.pdbx_strand_id
1 'polypeptide(L)'
;MTTFNAQGIANTVWGFATLGVRNDDLMAAMAHRMLHEDFLTTFHAQNVTNTVWSFAVLDSSHDTTITGLLDRAFADITEKTMCPLQLCQLHQVFLHVQLQQQHLPLSSKVL
;
A
#
# COMPACT_ATOMS: atom_id res chain seq x y z
N MET A 1 2.03 -21.12 -7.65
CA MET A 1 0.61 -20.76 -7.82
C MET A 1 0.32 -19.60 -6.86
N THR A 2 0.48 -18.35 -7.29
CA THR A 2 -0.58 -17.48 -7.88
C THR A 2 -1.67 -17.04 -6.89
N THR A 3 -1.46 -17.16 -5.58
CA THR A 3 -2.30 -16.46 -4.61
C THR A 3 -1.86 -15.01 -4.52
N PHE A 4 -2.73 -14.09 -4.92
CA PHE A 4 -2.57 -12.65 -4.68
C PHE A 4 -2.54 -12.46 -3.15
N ASN A 5 -1.35 -12.44 -2.54
CA ASN A 5 -1.12 -12.40 -1.09
C ASN A 5 -1.01 -10.95 -0.59
N ALA A 6 -0.90 -10.72 0.72
CA ALA A 6 -0.84 -9.36 1.28
C ALA A 6 0.27 -8.50 0.67
N GLN A 7 1.43 -9.10 0.37
CA GLN A 7 2.53 -8.40 -0.29
C GLN A 7 2.19 -8.03 -1.73
N GLY A 8 1.52 -8.92 -2.46
CA GLY A 8 1.03 -8.67 -3.82
C GLY A 8 0.02 -7.52 -3.85
N ILE A 9 -0.90 -7.46 -2.88
CA ILE A 9 -1.83 -6.32 -2.75
C ILE A 9 -1.05 -5.04 -2.47
N ALA A 10 -0.22 -5.04 -1.42
CA ALA A 10 0.56 -3.88 -1.01
C ALA A 10 1.41 -3.31 -2.16
N ASN A 11 2.13 -4.17 -2.88
CA ASN A 11 2.95 -3.76 -4.03
C ASN A 11 2.10 -3.22 -5.19
N THR A 12 0.91 -3.78 -5.41
CA THR A 12 0.02 -3.33 -6.50
C THR A 12 -0.55 -1.95 -6.19
N VAL A 13 -1.19 -1.76 -5.03
CA VAL A 13 -1.75 -0.45 -4.67
C VAL A 13 -0.66 0.61 -4.56
N TRP A 14 0.53 0.24 -4.09
CA TRP A 14 1.70 1.11 -4.06
C TRP A 14 2.17 1.51 -5.45
N GLY A 15 2.25 0.57 -6.40
CA GLY A 15 2.57 0.91 -7.79
C GLY A 15 1.59 1.91 -8.40
N PHE A 16 0.29 1.75 -8.16
CA PHE A 16 -0.74 2.68 -8.63
C PHE A 16 -0.59 4.07 -7.99
N ALA A 17 -0.35 4.12 -6.68
CA ALA A 17 -0.08 5.37 -5.96
C ALA A 17 1.19 6.08 -6.46
N THR A 18 2.28 5.34 -6.68
CA THR A 18 3.53 5.86 -7.26
C THR A 18 3.34 6.40 -8.68
N LEU A 19 2.49 5.78 -9.49
CA LEU A 19 2.18 6.29 -10.83
C LEU A 19 1.19 7.46 -10.80
N GLY A 20 0.61 7.79 -9.63
CA GLY A 20 -0.47 8.77 -9.52
C GLY A 20 -1.73 8.35 -10.28
N VAL A 21 -1.89 7.04 -10.55
CA VAL A 21 -3.02 6.49 -11.29
C VAL A 21 -3.99 5.89 -10.31
N ARG A 22 -5.21 6.44 -10.27
CA ARG A 22 -6.31 5.90 -9.49
C ARG A 22 -7.18 5.01 -10.37
N ASN A 23 -7.47 3.81 -9.88
CA ASN A 23 -8.46 2.90 -10.47
C ASN A 23 -9.40 2.44 -9.36
N ASP A 24 -10.62 2.97 -9.36
CA ASP A 24 -11.60 2.74 -8.29
C ASP A 24 -12.01 1.28 -8.19
N ASP A 25 -12.24 0.60 -9.32
CA ASP A 25 -12.62 -0.81 -9.35
C ASP A 25 -11.52 -1.70 -8.75
N LEU A 26 -10.26 -1.41 -9.08
CA LEU A 26 -9.11 -2.12 -8.54
C LEU A 26 -8.99 -1.87 -7.03
N MET A 27 -9.09 -0.62 -6.59
CA MET A 27 -9.00 -0.25 -5.18
C MET A 27 -10.11 -0.93 -4.36
N ALA A 28 -11.34 -0.93 -4.88
CA ALA A 28 -12.46 -1.61 -4.26
C ALA A 28 -12.26 -3.13 -4.19
N ALA A 29 -11.77 -3.76 -5.27
CA ALA A 29 -11.48 -5.19 -5.29
C ALA A 29 -10.37 -5.58 -4.29
N MET A 30 -9.33 -4.75 -4.16
CA MET A 30 -8.26 -4.96 -3.18
C MET A 30 -8.77 -4.80 -1.75
N ALA A 31 -9.53 -3.73 -1.48
CA ALA A 31 -10.15 -3.51 -0.17
C ALA A 31 -11.07 -4.67 0.21
N HIS A 32 -11.90 -5.14 -0.73
CA HIS A 32 -12.78 -6.29 -0.51
C HIS A 32 -12.00 -7.57 -0.18
N ARG A 33 -10.90 -7.83 -0.89
CA ARG A 33 -10.05 -8.98 -0.59
C ARG A 33 -9.43 -8.89 0.81
N MET A 34 -9.04 -7.69 1.22
CA MET A 34 -8.45 -7.46 2.53
C MET A 34 -9.45 -7.64 3.69
N LEU A 35 -10.77 -7.55 3.44
CA LEU A 35 -11.80 -7.79 4.47
C LEU A 35 -11.91 -9.26 4.90
N HIS A 36 -11.28 -10.20 4.18
CA HIS A 36 -11.25 -11.59 4.63
C HIS A 36 -10.30 -11.76 5.81
N GLU A 37 -10.79 -12.27 6.94
CA GLU A 37 -10.02 -12.40 8.19
C GLU A 37 -8.73 -13.22 8.01
N ASP A 38 -8.80 -14.33 7.26
CA ASP A 38 -7.63 -15.15 6.93
C ASP A 38 -6.55 -14.36 6.19
N PHE A 39 -6.95 -13.32 5.45
CA PHE A 39 -6.05 -12.49 4.68
C PHE A 39 -5.34 -11.44 5.53
N LEU A 40 -6.04 -10.84 6.50
CA LEU A 40 -5.46 -9.87 7.43
C LEU A 40 -4.30 -10.46 8.24
N THR A 41 -4.40 -11.73 8.62
CA THR A 41 -3.32 -12.41 9.36
C THR A 41 -2.02 -12.55 8.56
N THR A 42 -2.08 -12.41 7.23
CA THR A 42 -0.92 -12.46 6.33
C THR A 42 -0.27 -11.08 6.11
N PHE A 43 -0.90 -10.01 6.58
CA PHE A 43 -0.28 -8.69 6.58
C PHE A 43 0.80 -8.61 7.65
N HIS A 44 1.98 -8.14 7.24
CA HIS A 44 3.01 -7.66 8.16
C HIS A 44 3.12 -6.14 8.06
N ALA A 45 3.83 -5.49 9.00
CA ALA A 45 3.79 -4.04 9.18
C ALA A 45 4.00 -3.26 7.88
N GLN A 46 5.04 -3.63 7.13
CA GLN A 46 5.34 -3.07 5.81
C GLN A 46 4.17 -3.12 4.81
N ASN A 47 3.44 -4.23 4.72
CA ASN A 47 2.36 -4.36 3.75
C ASN A 47 1.22 -3.39 4.08
N VAL A 48 0.92 -3.22 5.38
CA VAL A 48 -0.08 -2.25 5.83
C VAL A 48 0.43 -0.84 5.63
N THR A 49 1.66 -0.51 6.05
CA THR A 49 2.22 0.83 5.83
C THR A 49 2.16 1.22 4.36
N ASN A 50 2.58 0.34 3.44
CA ASN A 50 2.50 0.59 2.01
C ASN A 50 1.05 0.79 1.54
N THR A 51 0.14 -0.08 1.99
CA THR A 51 -1.28 -0.01 1.59
C THR A 51 -1.94 1.26 2.09
N VAL A 52 -1.73 1.64 3.35
CA VAL A 52 -2.22 2.87 3.99
C VAL A 52 -1.72 4.09 3.25
N TRP A 53 -0.41 4.16 3.02
CA TRP A 53 0.19 5.28 2.31
C TRP A 53 -0.38 5.40 0.89
N SER A 54 -0.55 4.27 0.20
CA SER A 54 -1.10 4.24 -1.17
C SER A 54 -2.51 4.78 -1.22
N PHE A 55 -3.38 4.34 -0.30
CA PHE A 55 -4.74 4.85 -0.20
C PHE A 55 -4.78 6.34 0.18
N ALA A 56 -3.87 6.82 1.03
CA ALA A 56 -3.76 8.24 1.35
C ALA A 56 -3.32 9.07 0.12
N VAL A 57 -2.33 8.59 -0.64
CA VAL A 57 -1.85 9.27 -1.87
C VAL A 57 -2.89 9.29 -2.96
N LEU A 58 -3.67 8.22 -3.10
CA LEU A 58 -4.75 8.12 -4.09
C LEU A 58 -6.04 8.84 -3.65
N ASP A 59 -6.03 9.60 -2.54
CA ASP A 59 -7.20 10.29 -1.98
C ASP A 59 -8.37 9.34 -1.67
N SER A 60 -8.04 8.15 -1.20
CA SER A 60 -9.02 7.14 -0.73
C SER A 60 -9.23 7.20 0.79
N SER A 61 -8.65 8.21 1.47
CA SER A 61 -8.77 8.42 2.92
C SER A 61 -10.20 8.69 3.40
N HIS A 62 -11.11 9.05 2.50
CA HIS A 62 -12.53 9.29 2.81
C HIS A 62 -13.39 8.03 2.76
N ASP A 63 -12.86 6.89 2.29
CA ASP A 63 -13.58 5.63 2.33
C ASP A 63 -13.48 5.01 3.73
N THR A 64 -14.60 5.02 4.44
CA THR A 64 -14.74 4.47 5.81
C THR A 64 -14.45 2.98 5.88
N THR A 65 -14.66 2.25 4.79
CA THR A 65 -14.35 0.82 4.66
C THR A 65 -12.84 0.61 4.69
N ILE A 66 -12.11 1.44 3.94
CA ILE A 66 -10.65 1.39 3.86
C ILE A 66 -10.05 1.82 5.19
N THR A 67 -10.52 2.92 5.80
CA THR A 67 -9.99 3.38 7.09
C THR A 67 -10.19 2.35 8.21
N GLY A 68 -11.39 1.76 8.35
CA GLY A 68 -11.63 0.74 9.37
C GLY A 68 -10.81 -0.55 9.16
N LEU A 69 -10.60 -0.94 7.91
CA LEU A 69 -9.74 -2.05 7.54
C LEU A 69 -8.27 -1.79 7.91
N LEU A 70 -7.78 -0.58 7.63
CA LEU A 70 -6.43 -0.16 7.96
C LEU A 70 -6.21 -0.12 9.47
N ASP A 71 -7.16 0.39 10.24
CA ASP A 71 -7.11 0.40 11.71
C ASP A 71 -7.02 -1.02 12.29
N ARG A 72 -7.81 -1.95 11.76
CA ARG A 72 -7.76 -3.37 12.16
C ARG A 72 -6.42 -4.00 11.82
N ALA A 73 -5.90 -3.75 10.63
CA ALA A 73 -4.63 -4.30 10.19
C ALA A 73 -3.46 -3.72 11.01
N PHE A 74 -3.50 -2.42 11.35
CA PHE A 74 -2.52 -1.80 12.25
C PHE A 74 -2.51 -2.42 13.66
N ALA A 75 -3.69 -2.71 14.23
CA ALA A 75 -3.79 -3.35 15.53
C ALA A 75 -3.13 -4.74 15.55
N ASP A 76 -3.35 -5.55 14.50
CA ASP A 76 -2.76 -6.89 14.38
C ASP A 76 -1.22 -6.84 14.21
N ILE A 77 -0.71 -5.76 13.61
CA ILE A 77 0.73 -5.51 13.44
C ILE A 77 1.41 -5.05 14.72
N THR A 78 0.76 -4.22 15.54
CA THR A 78 1.35 -3.80 16.82
C THR A 78 1.68 -4.99 17.72
N GLU A 79 0.98 -6.12 17.54
CA GLU A 79 1.30 -7.40 18.17
C GLU A 79 2.41 -8.18 17.44
N LYS A 80 2.57 -8.00 16.13
CA LYS A 80 3.53 -8.70 15.26
C LYS A 80 4.62 -7.72 14.77
N THR A 81 5.64 -7.49 15.61
CA THR A 81 6.73 -6.54 15.29
C THR A 81 7.63 -7.05 14.15
N MET A 82 8.02 -6.14 13.25
CA MET A 82 8.94 -6.43 12.14
C MET A 82 10.39 -6.63 12.62
N CYS A 83 11.14 -7.47 11.89
CA CYS A 83 12.60 -7.48 11.96
C CYS A 83 13.18 -6.19 11.35
N PRO A 84 14.19 -5.55 11.97
CA PRO A 84 14.81 -4.31 11.48
C PRO A 84 15.31 -4.38 10.03
N LEU A 85 15.78 -5.54 9.57
CA LEU A 85 16.34 -5.70 8.22
C LEU A 85 15.27 -5.50 7.13
N GLN A 86 14.09 -6.08 7.32
CA GLN A 86 12.98 -5.96 6.38
C GLN A 86 12.44 -4.52 6.33
N LEU A 87 12.55 -3.78 7.44
CA LEU A 87 12.19 -2.36 7.51
C LEU A 87 13.19 -1.51 6.73
N CYS A 88 14.49 -1.75 6.89
CA CYS A 88 15.53 -1.03 6.15
C CYS A 88 15.43 -1.22 4.64
N GLN A 89 15.25 -2.47 4.17
CA GLN A 89 15.15 -2.76 2.74
C GLN A 89 13.96 -2.07 2.09
N LEU A 90 12.81 -2.03 2.77
CA LEU A 90 11.64 -1.30 2.28
C LEU A 90 11.85 0.19 2.25
N HIS A 91 12.40 0.75 3.33
CA HIS A 91 12.67 2.17 3.42
C HIS A 91 13.63 2.62 2.31
N GLN A 92 14.64 1.80 2.00
CA GLN A 92 15.53 2.03 0.86
C GLN A 92 14.78 2.03 -0.48
N VAL A 93 13.90 1.05 -0.72
CA VAL A 93 13.09 0.99 -1.94
C VAL A 93 12.14 2.19 -2.04
N PHE A 94 11.50 2.56 -0.93
CA PHE A 94 10.62 3.73 -0.83
C PHE A 94 11.37 5.02 -1.17
N LEU A 95 12.52 5.27 -0.52
CA LEU A 95 13.35 6.44 -0.80
C LEU A 95 13.83 6.46 -2.25
N HIS A 96 14.21 5.30 -2.80
CA HIS A 96 14.65 5.20 -4.18
C HIS A 96 13.54 5.63 -5.16
N VAL A 97 12.31 5.14 -4.96
CA VAL A 97 11.16 5.52 -5.79
C VAL A 97 10.81 7.00 -5.65
N GLN A 98 10.80 7.55 -4.43
CA GLN A 98 10.54 8.98 -4.23
C GLN A 98 11.59 9.86 -4.90
N LEU A 99 12.87 9.49 -4.80
CA LEU A 99 13.96 10.21 -5.46
C LEU A 99 13.79 10.18 -6.99
N GLN A 100 13.34 9.06 -7.57
CA GLN A 100 13.06 8.99 -9.01
C GLN A 100 11.90 9.90 -9.43
N GLN A 101 10.84 9.99 -8.63
CA GLN A 101 9.70 10.88 -8.92
C GLN A 101 10.08 12.37 -8.87
N GLN A 102 11.04 12.76 -8.02
CA GLN A 102 11.52 14.16 -7.94
C GLN A 102 12.41 14.57 -9.12
N HIS A 103 12.92 13.61 -9.89
CA HIS A 103 13.77 13.84 -11.05
C HIS A 103 13.05 13.71 -12.40
N LEU A 104 11.72 13.56 -12.42
CA LEU A 104 10.95 13.57 -13.67
C LEU A 104 11.01 14.98 -14.30
N PRO A 105 11.50 15.14 -15.54
CA PRO A 105 11.56 16.45 -16.18
C PRO A 105 10.14 17.03 -16.32
N LEU A 106 10.01 18.32 -16.00
CA LEU A 106 8.76 19.11 -15.99
C LEU A 106 8.02 19.20 -17.35
N SER A 107 8.41 18.41 -18.36
CA SER A 107 7.92 18.55 -19.74
C SER A 107 6.65 17.74 -20.06
N SER A 108 6.03 17.03 -19.12
CA SER A 108 4.78 16.27 -19.39
C SER A 108 3.53 16.75 -18.65
N LYS A 109 3.57 17.89 -17.96
CA LYS A 109 2.38 18.54 -17.39
C LYS A 109 1.93 19.76 -18.20
N VAL A 110 1.76 19.59 -19.51
CA VAL A 110 0.89 20.45 -20.34
C VAL A 110 0.31 19.59 -21.46
N LEU A 111 -0.93 19.15 -21.28
CA LEU A 111 -2.07 19.20 -22.23
C LEU A 111 -3.29 18.54 -21.59
#